data_AF-A0A2E2VA18-F1
#
_entry.id   AF-A0A2E2VA18-F1
#
_cell.length_a   1.000
_cell.length_b   1.000
_cell.length_c   1.000
_cell.angle_alpha   90.00
_cell.angle_beta   90.00
_cell.angle_gamma   90.00
#
_symmetry.space_group_name_H-M   'P 1'
#
loop_
_entity.id
_entity.type
_entity.pdbx_description
1 polymer ?
#
loop_
_entity_poly.entity_id
_entity_poly.type
_entity_poly.pdbx_seq_one_letter_code
_entity_poly.pdbx_strand_id
1 'polypeptide(L)'
;MKIIGVSADSVSKQAKFVEKYNFPYLMLCDESKSMLKSYKAWGLKKFMGKEYEGIHRISYLINEKGVVEKVFDKVKTKSHALDVLNEFT
;
A
#
# COMPACT_ATOMS: atom_id res chain seq x y z
N MET A 1 -7.59 -14.39 -6.11
CA MET A 1 -6.75 -13.37 -5.47
C MET A 1 -7.29 -12.00 -5.81
N LYS A 2 -7.46 -11.10 -4.83
CA LYS A 2 -7.86 -9.70 -5.05
C LYS A 2 -6.69 -8.80 -4.69
N ILE A 3 -6.43 -7.78 -5.50
CA ILE A 3 -5.44 -6.74 -5.23
C ILE A 3 -6.19 -5.47 -4.85
N ILE A 4 -5.73 -4.83 -3.79
CA ILE A 4 -6.25 -3.53 -3.33
C ILE A 4 -5.03 -2.66 -3.05
N GLY A 5 -4.88 -1.58 -3.81
CA GLY A 5 -3.91 -0.53 -3.48
C GLY A 5 -4.53 0.50 -2.55
N VAL A 6 -3.71 1.10 -1.68
CA VAL A 6 -4.16 2.12 -0.73
C VAL A 6 -3.18 3.29 -0.73
N SER A 7 -3.69 4.51 -0.68
CA SER A 7 -2.89 5.72 -0.52
C SER A 7 -3.59 6.72 0.39
N ALA A 8 -2.87 7.76 0.83
CA ALA A 8 -3.43 8.89 1.56
C ALA A 8 -3.87 10.05 0.62
N ASP A 9 -3.83 9.85 -0.70
CA ASP A 9 -4.27 10.85 -1.67
C ASP A 9 -5.79 11.03 -1.61
N SER A 10 -6.23 12.22 -2.03
CA SER A 10 -7.65 12.53 -2.14
C SER A 10 -8.35 11.66 -3.20
N VAL A 11 -9.64 11.43 -3.03
CA VAL A 11 -10.47 10.68 -3.99
C VAL A 11 -10.27 11.15 -5.44
N SER A 12 -10.25 12.47 -5.67
CA SER A 12 -10.09 13.04 -7.02
C SER A 12 -8.74 12.74 -7.66
N LYS A 13 -7.64 12.81 -6.90
CA LYS A 13 -6.29 12.47 -7.36
C LYS A 13 -6.18 10.98 -7.68
N GLN A 14 -6.72 10.14 -6.81
CA GLN A 14 -6.63 8.70 -6.97
C GLN A 14 -7.49 8.21 -8.13
N ALA A 15 -8.67 8.80 -8.36
CA ALA A 15 -9.50 8.56 -9.54
C ALA A 15 -8.74 8.87 -10.85
N LYS A 16 -8.11 10.06 -10.95
CA LYS A 16 -7.27 10.41 -12.10
C LYS A 16 -6.09 9.46 -12.30
N PHE A 17 -5.50 8.97 -11.20
CA PHE A 17 -4.41 8.00 -11.26
C PHE A 17 -4.88 6.63 -11.78
N VAL A 18 -6.04 6.15 -11.30
CA VAL A 18 -6.67 4.92 -11.80
C VAL A 18 -6.99 5.03 -13.29
N GLU A 19 -7.59 6.13 -13.71
CA GLU A 19 -7.94 6.38 -15.11
C GLU A 19 -6.69 6.43 -16.01
N LYS A 20 -5.67 7.19 -15.60
CA LYS A 20 -4.43 7.38 -16.37
C LYS A 20 -3.69 6.06 -16.64
N TYR A 21 -3.69 5.14 -15.69
CA TYR A 21 -2.95 3.88 -15.78
C TYR A 21 -3.86 2.66 -16.00
N ASN A 22 -5.16 2.88 -16.12
CA ASN A 22 -6.20 1.87 -16.36
C ASN A 22 -6.03 0.60 -15.49
N PHE A 23 -5.95 0.79 -14.17
CA PHE A 23 -5.68 -0.34 -13.28
C PHE A 23 -6.84 -1.36 -13.25
N PRO A 24 -6.55 -2.67 -13.31
CA PRO A 24 -7.56 -3.72 -13.22
C PRO A 24 -7.95 -4.06 -11.76
N TYR A 25 -7.53 -3.25 -10.79
CA TYR A 25 -7.71 -3.50 -9.36
C TYR A 25 -8.17 -2.24 -8.61
N LEU A 26 -8.75 -2.46 -7.44
CA LEU A 26 -9.28 -1.38 -6.61
C LEU A 26 -8.17 -0.55 -5.98
N MET A 27 -8.43 0.76 -5.87
CA MET A 27 -7.55 1.73 -5.23
C MET A 27 -8.35 2.49 -4.16
N LEU A 28 -8.05 2.24 -2.88
CA LEU A 28 -8.69 2.91 -1.75
C LEU A 28 -7.98 4.22 -1.41
N CYS A 29 -8.77 5.20 -1.00
CA CYS A 29 -8.32 6.51 -0.55
C CYS A 29 -8.51 6.57 0.97
N ASP A 30 -7.42 6.70 1.74
CA ASP A 30 -7.47 6.89 3.18
C ASP A 30 -6.94 8.28 3.56
N GLU A 31 -7.70 9.32 3.19
CA GLU A 31 -7.37 10.71 3.50
C GLU A 31 -7.22 10.94 5.02
N SER A 32 -8.02 10.21 5.81
CA SER A 32 -7.97 10.22 7.28
C SER A 32 -6.69 9.62 7.85
N LYS A 33 -6.03 8.75 7.08
CA LYS A 33 -4.86 7.93 7.45
C LYS A 33 -5.17 6.93 8.57
N SER A 34 -6.43 6.70 8.90
CA SER A 34 -6.82 5.83 10.01
C SER A 34 -6.46 4.37 9.74
N MET A 35 -6.78 3.88 8.54
CA MET A 35 -6.42 2.53 8.10
C MET A 35 -4.90 2.41 7.95
N LEU A 36 -4.24 3.38 7.32
CA LEU A 36 -2.78 3.39 7.19
C LEU A 36 -2.07 3.34 8.54
N LYS A 37 -2.58 4.04 9.57
CA LYS A 37 -2.08 3.97 10.94
C LYS A 37 -2.34 2.61 11.58
N SER A 38 -3.56 2.06 11.47
CA SER A 38 -3.90 0.73 12.00
C SER A 38 -3.03 -0.38 11.43
N TYR A 39 -2.65 -0.27 10.14
CA TYR A 39 -1.75 -1.21 9.49
C TYR A 39 -0.26 -0.92 9.75
N LYS A 40 0.08 0.16 10.46
CA LYS A 40 1.46 0.64 10.68
C LYS A 40 2.18 1.03 9.37
N ALA A 41 1.41 1.42 8.35
CA ALA A 41 1.91 1.93 7.07
C ALA A 41 2.05 3.47 7.06
N TRP A 42 1.74 4.16 8.16
CA TRP A 42 1.98 5.60 8.35
C TRP A 42 2.93 5.84 9.51
N GLY A 43 3.95 6.67 9.33
CA GLY A 43 4.93 6.94 10.38
C GLY A 43 5.98 7.98 9.99
N LEU A 44 6.92 8.22 10.90
CA LEU A 44 8.02 9.17 10.71
C LEU A 44 9.00 8.69 9.63
N LYS A 45 9.35 9.59 8.72
CA LYS A 45 10.34 9.41 7.66
C LYS A 45 11.39 10.51 7.79
N LYS A 46 12.64 10.12 7.58
CA LYS A 46 13.77 11.06 7.47
C LYS A 46 14.11 11.26 6.00
N PHE A 47 14.12 12.51 5.55
CA PHE A 47 14.63 12.86 4.24
C PHE A 47 15.45 14.14 4.35
N MET A 48 16.71 14.07 3.91
CA MET A 48 17.65 15.19 3.92
C MET A 48 17.70 15.94 5.27
N GLY A 49 17.80 15.19 6.37
CA GLY A 49 17.89 15.75 7.72
C GLY A 49 16.58 16.30 8.29
N LYS A 50 15.46 16.26 7.54
CA LYS A 50 14.13 16.63 8.02
C LYS A 50 13.31 15.40 8.36
N GLU A 51 12.62 15.43 9.50
CA GLU A 51 11.61 14.46 9.88
C GLU A 51 10.23 14.94 9.43
N TYR A 52 9.46 14.04 8.81
CA TYR A 52 8.07 14.27 8.44
C TYR A 52 7.31 12.95 8.54
N GLU A 53 6.01 13.01 8.82
CA GLU A 53 5.18 11.82 8.73
C GLU A 53 4.80 11.53 7.28
N GLY A 54 4.78 10.26 6.92
CA GLY A 54 4.33 9.85 5.59
C GLY A 54 4.04 8.36 5.49
N ILE A 55 3.54 7.97 4.32
CA ILE A 55 3.25 6.58 4.01
C ILE A 55 4.55 5.77 3.81
N HIS A 56 4.63 4.62 4.45
CA HIS A 56 5.61 3.56 4.21
C HIS A 56 5.05 2.59 3.18
N ARG A 57 5.87 2.18 2.22
CA ARG A 57 5.48 1.20 1.20
C ARG A 57 5.53 -0.19 1.82
N ILE A 58 4.37 -0.70 2.22
CA ILE A 58 4.22 -2.02 2.82
C ILE A 58 3.14 -2.78 2.05
N SER A 59 3.29 -4.09 1.91
CA SER A 59 2.23 -4.98 1.41
C SER A 59 1.88 -6.04 2.43
N TYR A 60 0.62 -6.46 2.44
CA TYR A 60 0.08 -7.42 3.39
C TYR A 60 -0.59 -8.53 2.61
N LEU A 61 -0.24 -9.77 2.91
CA LEU A 61 -0.98 -10.94 2.47
C LEU A 61 -2.04 -11.25 3.53
N ILE A 62 -3.31 -11.24 3.14
CA ILE A 62 -4.44 -11.41 4.04
C ILE A 62 -5.29 -12.58 3.54
N ASN A 63 -5.57 -13.55 4.39
CA ASN A 63 -6.42 -14.68 4.02
C ASN A 63 -7.91 -14.36 4.11
N GLU A 64 -8.74 -15.31 3.69
CA GLU A 64 -10.21 -15.21 3.68
C GLU A 64 -10.84 -14.99 5.06
N LYS A 65 -10.14 -15.30 6.15
CA LYS A 65 -10.57 -15.05 7.54
C LYS A 65 -10.17 -13.67 8.04
N GLY A 66 -9.52 -12.85 7.20
CA GLY A 66 -9.05 -11.51 7.55
C GLY A 66 -7.75 -11.51 8.37
N VAL A 67 -7.01 -12.62 8.41
CA VAL A 67 -5.73 -12.72 9.12
C VAL A 67 -4.59 -12.31 8.20
N VAL A 68 -3.70 -11.45 8.69
CA VAL A 68 -2.45 -11.08 7.99
C VAL A 68 -1.47 -12.24 8.12
N GLU A 69 -1.22 -12.95 7.02
CA GLU A 69 -0.31 -14.10 6.96
C GLU A 69 1.13 -13.67 6.71
N LYS A 70 1.33 -12.57 5.97
CA LYS A 70 2.66 -12.03 5.67
C LYS A 70 2.66 -10.52 5.55
N VAL A 71 3.77 -9.92 5.96
CA VAL A 71 4.04 -8.47 5.82
C VAL A 71 5.33 -8.27 5.04
N PHE A 72 5.27 -7.43 4.02
CA PHE A 72 6.42 -7.03 3.20
C PHE A 72 6.71 -5.55 3.44
N ASP A 73 7.65 -5.23 4.33
CA ASP A 73 8.00 -3.85 4.73
C ASP A 73 9.26 -3.30 4.03
N LYS A 74 10.04 -4.17 3.38
CA LYS A 74 11.26 -3.83 2.61
C LYS A 74 11.05 -3.99 1.11
N VAL A 75 10.02 -3.32 0.61
CA VAL A 75 9.58 -3.45 -0.79
C VAL A 75 10.59 -2.88 -1.78
N LYS A 76 11.07 -3.71 -2.71
CA LYS A 76 11.80 -3.27 -3.91
C LYS A 76 10.84 -3.21 -5.09
N THR A 77 10.52 -2.01 -5.55
CA THR A 77 9.45 -1.77 -6.55
C THR A 77 9.61 -2.56 -7.85
N LYS A 78 10.85 -2.88 -8.25
CA LYS A 78 11.14 -3.63 -9.48
C LYS A 78 10.81 -5.13 -9.38
N SER A 79 10.92 -5.74 -8.21
CA SER A 79 10.73 -7.19 -8.03
C SER A 79 9.45 -7.55 -7.29
N HIS A 80 8.86 -6.60 -6.55
CA HIS A 80 7.88 -6.89 -5.51
C HIS A 80 6.65 -7.68 -5.98
N ALA A 81 6.14 -7.43 -7.19
CA ALA A 81 5.00 -8.18 -7.70
C ALA A 81 5.31 -9.69 -7.83
N LEU A 82 6.52 -10.03 -8.22
CA LEU A 82 6.99 -11.42 -8.27
C LEU A 82 7.24 -11.96 -6.86
N ASP A 83 7.81 -11.16 -5.97
CA ASP A 83 8.04 -11.53 -4.57
C ASP A 83 6.71 -11.92 -3.89
N VAL A 84 5.61 -11.20 -4.17
CA VAL A 84 4.27 -11.53 -3.68
C VAL A 84 3.70 -12.78 -4.35
N LEU A 85 3.87 -12.93 -5.67
CA LEU A 85 3.34 -14.07 -6.43
C LEU A 85 3.95 -15.40 -5.96
N ASN A 86 5.23 -15.40 -5.60
CA ASN A 86 5.95 -16.58 -5.13
C ASN A 86 5.44 -17.13 -3.78
N GLU A 87 4.64 -16.38 -3.02
CA GLU A 87 4.02 -16.90 -1.79
C GLU A 87 2.82 -17.82 -2.04
N PHE A 88 2.28 -17.80 -3.27
CA PHE A 88 1.12 -18.61 -3.66
C PHE A 88 1.52 -19.87 -4.43
N THR A 89 2.83 -20.14 -4.55
CA THR A 89 3.40 -21.28 -5.28
C THR A 89 3.98 -22.27 -4.28
#